data_AF-C6BNT1-F1
#
_entry.id   AF-C6BNT1-F1
#
_cell.length_a   1.000
_cell.length_b   1.000
_cell.length_c   1.000
_cell.angle_alpha   90.00
_cell.angle_beta   90.00
_cell.angle_gamma   90.00
#
_symmetry.space_group_name_H-M   'P 1'
#
loop_
_entity.id
_entity.type
_entity.pdbx_description
1 polymer ?
#
loop_
_entity_poly.entity_id
_entity_poly.type
_entity_poly.pdbx_seq_one_letter_code
_entity_poly.pdbx_strand_id
1 'polypeptide(L)'
;MLGVPCPVDNTTAEQVSALRASGLAHLRAVKLAPARPVPGGFVLDATTPEEARQWAHENRIACEDVKHGYSYLRCRGVDANKLGLAGPPVSELWLSFGPNGHLIGVDVYRRGMSANDTTAAWDGASYALRDVLGVPTSTMGDASPAVLGGSPLQTARLQWRFSDYVAIVTASNLPYAGLAVREQYMSSRL
;
A
#
# COMPACT_ATOMS: atom_id res chain seq x y z
N MET A 1 -12.28 16.53 23.03
CA MET A 1 -11.10 15.72 22.70
C MET A 1 -11.33 14.30 23.20
N LEU A 2 -11.70 13.37 22.32
CA LEU A 2 -11.69 11.94 22.62
C LEU A 2 -10.72 11.29 21.64
N GLY A 3 -9.43 11.55 21.87
CA GLY A 3 -8.35 10.85 21.18
C GLY A 3 -7.69 9.97 22.22
N VAL A 4 -8.08 8.70 22.27
CA VAL A 4 -7.22 7.70 22.92
C VAL A 4 -5.89 7.77 22.15
N PRO A 5 -4.76 8.10 22.80
CA PRO A 5 -3.49 8.13 22.11
C PRO A 5 -3.25 6.73 21.56
N CYS A 6 -3.05 6.61 20.25
CA CYS A 6 -2.59 5.36 19.65
C CYS A 6 -1.27 5.01 20.36
N PRO A 7 -1.16 3.88 21.09
CA PRO A 7 -0.01 3.58 21.94
C PRO A 7 1.16 3.00 21.11
N VAL A 8 1.51 3.69 20.02
CA VAL A 8 2.40 3.19 18.97
C VAL A 8 3.85 3.05 19.46
N ASP A 9 4.27 3.84 20.45
CA ASP A 9 5.65 3.87 20.93
C ASP A 9 6.04 2.67 21.80
N ASN A 10 5.07 1.99 22.43
CA ASN A 10 5.31 0.86 23.35
C ASN A 10 4.85 -0.49 22.80
N THR A 11 4.56 -0.58 21.50
CA THR A 11 4.04 -1.83 20.90
C THR A 11 5.19 -2.78 20.55
N THR A 12 5.10 -4.05 20.94
CA THR A 12 6.09 -5.08 20.61
C THR A 12 5.82 -5.71 19.24
N ALA A 13 6.85 -6.33 18.63
CA ALA A 13 6.69 -7.06 17.36
C ALA A 13 5.65 -8.20 17.47
N GLU A 14 5.57 -8.86 18.62
CA GLU A 14 4.60 -9.92 18.89
C GLU A 14 3.16 -9.40 18.90
N GLN A 15 2.93 -8.24 19.54
CA GLN A 15 1.62 -7.57 19.54
C GLN A 15 1.20 -7.17 18.12
N VAL A 16 2.13 -6.59 17.33
CA VAL A 16 1.86 -6.27 15.92
C VAL A 16 1.60 -7.54 15.11
N SER A 17 2.32 -8.63 15.36
CA SER A 17 2.11 -9.91 14.68
C SER A 17 0.72 -10.48 14.95
N ALA A 18 0.28 -10.49 16.21
CA ALA A 18 -1.04 -10.96 16.59
C ALA A 18 -2.17 -10.12 15.98
N LEU A 19 -2.03 -8.78 16.01
CA LEU A 19 -2.98 -7.86 15.39
C LEU A 19 -3.04 -8.06 13.86
N ARG A 20 -1.88 -8.21 13.23
CA ARG A 20 -1.79 -8.51 11.79
C ARG A 20 -2.47 -9.83 11.45
N ALA A 21 -2.19 -10.90 12.19
CA ALA A 21 -2.79 -12.21 11.96
C ALA A 21 -4.32 -12.17 12.05
N SER A 22 -4.84 -11.49 13.08
CA SER A 22 -6.28 -11.26 13.25
C SER A 22 -6.89 -10.45 12.09
N GLY A 23 -6.26 -9.33 11.72
CA GLY A 23 -6.73 -8.50 10.60
C GLY A 23 -6.71 -9.23 9.26
N LEU A 24 -5.66 -10.02 9.00
CA LEU A 24 -5.53 -10.81 7.78
C LEU A 24 -6.54 -11.96 7.72
N ALA A 25 -6.94 -12.56 8.85
CA ALA A 25 -7.92 -13.64 8.85
C ALA A 25 -9.24 -13.26 8.14
N HIS A 26 -9.66 -12.00 8.26
CA HIS A 26 -10.85 -11.48 7.57
C HIS A 26 -10.64 -11.14 6.09
N LEU A 27 -9.39 -10.91 5.67
CA LEU A 27 -9.02 -10.51 4.31
C LEU A 27 -8.55 -11.68 3.46
N ARG A 28 -8.14 -12.80 4.06
CA ARG A 28 -7.68 -13.96 3.30
C ARG A 28 -8.82 -14.61 2.52
N ALA A 29 -8.46 -15.25 1.42
CA ALA A 29 -9.31 -16.18 0.69
C ALA A 29 -8.68 -17.58 0.73
N VAL A 30 -9.33 -18.56 0.12
CA VAL A 30 -8.85 -19.96 0.13
C VAL A 30 -7.76 -20.20 -0.93
N LYS A 31 -7.85 -19.54 -2.09
CA LYS A 31 -6.94 -19.77 -3.23
C LYS A 31 -5.62 -19.02 -3.05
N LEU A 32 -4.52 -19.63 -3.50
CA LEU A 32 -3.22 -18.96 -3.64
C LEU A 32 -3.28 -17.92 -4.77
N ALA A 33 -2.48 -16.86 -4.61
CA ALA A 33 -2.31 -15.87 -5.67
C ALA A 33 -1.49 -16.47 -6.83
N PRO A 34 -1.84 -16.20 -8.09
CA PRO A 34 -1.04 -16.63 -9.24
C PRO A 34 0.36 -15.98 -9.24
N ALA A 35 0.45 -14.76 -8.73
CA ALA A 35 1.70 -14.06 -8.43
C ALA A 35 1.45 -13.05 -7.30
N ARG A 36 2.52 -12.44 -6.79
CA ARG A 36 2.47 -11.49 -5.65
C ARG A 36 3.20 -10.19 -6.00
N PRO A 37 2.69 -9.43 -6.98
CA PRO A 37 3.39 -8.25 -7.48
C PRO A 37 3.48 -7.18 -6.40
N VAL A 38 4.61 -6.47 -6.36
CA VAL A 38 4.77 -5.23 -5.60
C VAL A 38 5.57 -4.25 -6.46
N PRO A 39 5.34 -2.94 -6.33
CA PRO A 39 6.06 -1.93 -7.10
C PRO A 39 7.55 -1.90 -6.72
N GLY A 40 8.38 -1.36 -7.63
CA GLY A 40 9.81 -1.17 -7.38
C GLY A 40 10.68 -2.43 -7.48
N GLY A 41 10.13 -3.56 -7.94
CA GLY A 41 10.87 -4.81 -8.10
C GLY A 41 11.16 -5.54 -6.79
N PHE A 42 10.54 -5.12 -5.69
CA PHE A 42 10.65 -5.82 -4.41
C PHE A 42 9.95 -7.19 -4.44
N VAL A 43 10.23 -8.01 -3.42
CA VAL A 43 9.63 -9.33 -3.27
C VAL A 43 9.18 -9.53 -1.84
N LEU A 44 7.87 -9.78 -1.66
CA LEU A 44 7.30 -10.11 -0.36
C LEU A 44 7.89 -11.40 0.19
N ASP A 45 8.16 -11.39 1.50
CA ASP A 45 8.81 -12.43 2.30
C ASP A 45 10.26 -12.74 1.90
N ALA A 46 10.91 -11.89 1.08
CA ALA A 46 12.30 -12.08 0.66
C ALA A 46 13.14 -10.79 0.81
N THR A 47 12.64 -9.66 0.31
CA THR A 47 13.39 -8.39 0.33
C THR A 47 13.76 -7.98 1.76
N THR A 48 15.03 -7.66 1.99
CA THR A 48 15.56 -7.21 3.28
C THR A 48 15.55 -5.68 3.42
N PRO A 49 15.62 -5.13 4.65
CA PRO A 49 15.80 -3.70 4.87
C PRO A 49 17.04 -3.13 4.18
N GLU A 50 18.13 -3.90 4.15
CA GLU A 50 19.39 -3.51 3.52
C GLU A 50 19.25 -3.37 2.00
N GLU A 51 18.60 -4.34 1.36
CA GLU A 51 18.29 -4.29 -0.08
C GLU A 51 17.39 -3.10 -0.42
N ALA A 52 16.37 -2.84 0.42
CA ALA A 52 15.48 -1.70 0.24
C ALA A 52 16.19 -0.34 0.39
N ARG A 53 17.09 -0.23 1.37
CA ARG A 53 17.93 0.98 1.54
C ARG A 53 18.90 1.17 0.38
N GLN A 54 19.48 0.07 -0.12
CA GLN A 54 20.36 0.12 -1.28
C GLN A 54 19.60 0.60 -2.52
N TRP A 55 18.41 0.05 -2.79
CA TRP A 55 17.52 0.51 -3.86
C TRP A 55 17.22 2.01 -3.74
N ALA A 56 16.89 2.48 -2.53
CA ALA A 56 16.58 3.89 -2.30
C ALA A 56 17.79 4.79 -2.57
N HIS A 57 18.98 4.38 -2.12
CA HIS A 57 20.23 5.09 -2.35
C HIS A 57 20.58 5.18 -3.84
N GLU A 58 20.53 4.06 -4.57
CA GLU A 58 20.79 4.01 -6.02
C GLU A 58 19.83 4.92 -6.81
N ASN A 59 18.58 5.00 -6.36
CA ASN A 59 17.55 5.83 -6.98
C ASN A 59 17.50 7.28 -6.44
N ARG A 60 18.40 7.65 -5.54
CA ARG A 60 18.48 8.96 -4.87
C ARG A 60 17.15 9.37 -4.20
N ILE A 61 16.52 8.42 -3.52
CA ILE A 61 15.26 8.62 -2.84
C ILE A 61 15.53 8.89 -1.36
N ALA A 62 14.92 9.95 -0.83
CA ALA A 62 14.99 10.26 0.60
C ALA A 62 14.09 9.30 1.38
N CYS A 63 14.70 8.45 2.21
CA CYS A 63 14.01 7.53 3.10
C CYS A 63 14.52 7.63 4.54
N GLU A 64 13.64 7.35 5.49
CA GLU A 64 13.95 7.30 6.93
C GLU A 64 13.52 5.94 7.51
N ASP A 65 14.33 5.41 8.41
CA ASP A 65 13.97 4.22 9.20
C ASP A 65 13.00 4.63 10.31
N VAL A 66 11.90 3.90 10.43
CA VAL A 66 10.87 4.08 11.46
C VAL A 66 10.68 2.76 12.21
N LYS A 67 10.55 2.81 13.54
CA LYS A 67 10.33 1.61 14.37
C LYS A 67 9.11 1.79 15.27
N HIS A 68 8.13 0.92 15.09
CA HIS A 68 6.89 0.86 15.84
C HIS A 68 6.40 -0.60 15.92
N GLY A 69 7.00 -1.38 16.82
CA GLY A 69 6.86 -2.85 16.88
C GLY A 69 7.58 -3.58 15.75
N TYR A 70 7.30 -3.19 14.50
CA TYR A 70 8.05 -3.59 13.31
C TYR A 70 9.02 -2.50 12.85
N SER A 71 9.91 -2.90 11.94
CA SER A 71 10.77 -1.98 11.20
C SER A 71 10.10 -1.54 9.91
N TYR A 72 10.23 -0.26 9.59
CA TYR A 72 9.70 0.34 8.39
C TYR A 72 10.75 1.23 7.72
N LEU A 73 10.74 1.25 6.40
CA LEU A 73 11.44 2.27 5.61
C LEU A 73 10.39 3.17 4.96
N ARG A 74 10.37 4.45 5.34
CA ARG A 74 9.45 5.44 4.80
C ARG A 74 10.19 6.35 3.82
N CYS A 75 9.76 6.36 2.58
CA CYS A 75 10.32 7.20 1.51
C CYS A 75 9.32 8.26 1.10
N ARG A 76 9.79 9.46 0.72
CA ARG A 76 8.92 10.59 0.33
C ARG A 76 9.27 11.10 -1.06
N GLY A 77 8.26 11.55 -1.80
CA GLY A 77 8.44 12.16 -3.12
C GLY A 77 9.10 11.20 -4.12
N VAL A 78 8.66 9.95 -4.15
CA VAL A 78 9.23 8.92 -5.02
C VAL A 78 8.64 9.04 -6.42
N ASP A 79 9.47 9.23 -7.45
CA ASP A 79 8.98 9.25 -8.82
C ASP A 79 8.28 7.92 -9.16
N ALA A 80 7.06 7.98 -9.71
CA ALA A 80 6.25 6.79 -9.95
C ALA A 80 6.92 5.81 -10.93
N ASN A 81 7.68 6.32 -11.91
CA ASN A 81 8.41 5.51 -12.88
C ASN A 81 9.48 4.61 -12.24
N LYS A 82 10.15 5.05 -11.16
CA LYS A 82 11.13 4.24 -10.41
C LYS A 82 10.48 3.04 -9.72
N LEU A 83 9.16 3.12 -9.52
CA LEU A 83 8.34 2.06 -8.96
C LEU A 83 7.62 1.21 -10.02
N GLY A 84 7.76 1.56 -11.31
CA GLY A 84 6.98 0.95 -12.39
C GLY A 84 5.50 1.31 -12.36
N LEU A 85 5.15 2.47 -11.76
CA LEU A 85 3.78 2.92 -11.59
C LEU A 85 3.43 4.07 -12.52
N ALA A 86 2.15 4.18 -12.87
CA ALA A 86 1.60 5.31 -13.62
C ALA A 86 1.26 6.49 -12.69
N GLY A 87 1.09 7.67 -13.30
CA GLY A 87 0.62 8.88 -12.63
C GLY A 87 1.75 9.73 -12.00
N PRO A 88 1.41 10.68 -11.13
CA PRO A 88 2.35 11.62 -10.54
C PRO A 88 3.25 10.94 -9.49
N PRO A 89 4.32 11.63 -9.03
CA PRO A 89 5.15 11.15 -7.94
C PRO A 89 4.35 10.71 -6.71
N VAL A 90 4.84 9.63 -6.09
CA VAL A 90 4.30 9.07 -4.86
C VAL A 90 4.67 9.98 -3.69
N SER A 91 3.66 10.45 -2.96
CA SER A 91 3.86 11.32 -1.80
C SER A 91 4.60 10.57 -0.70
N GLU A 92 4.18 9.34 -0.40
CA GLU A 92 4.81 8.45 0.58
C GLU A 92 4.80 7.00 0.11
N LEU A 93 5.94 6.34 0.26
CA LEU A 93 6.12 4.90 0.10
C LEU A 93 6.53 4.32 1.45
N TRP A 94 5.84 3.28 1.90
CA TRP A 94 6.20 2.57 3.12
C TRP A 94 6.52 1.11 2.79
N LEU A 95 7.69 0.67 3.23
CA LEU A 95 8.12 -0.72 3.20
C LEU A 95 8.11 -1.24 4.64
N SER A 96 7.27 -2.25 4.90
CA SER A 96 7.09 -2.82 6.25
C SER A 96 7.81 -4.16 6.35
N PHE A 97 8.68 -4.30 7.33
CA PHE A 97 9.48 -5.51 7.55
C PHE A 97 9.00 -6.25 8.79
N GLY A 98 8.74 -7.56 8.62
CA GLY A 98 8.28 -8.43 9.70
C GLY A 98 9.39 -8.75 10.72
N PRO A 99 9.07 -9.53 11.76
CA PRO A 99 10.03 -9.88 12.81
C PRO A 99 11.20 -10.74 12.29
N ASN A 100 11.01 -11.41 11.15
CA ASN A 100 12.06 -12.18 10.46
C ASN A 100 12.99 -11.30 9.60
N GLY A 101 12.80 -9.98 9.57
CA GLY A 101 13.62 -9.07 8.78
C GLY A 101 13.31 -9.08 7.27
N HIS A 102 12.15 -9.58 6.85
CA HIS A 102 11.75 -9.58 5.44
C HIS A 102 10.52 -8.70 5.19
N LEU A 103 10.40 -8.19 3.97
CA LEU A 103 9.31 -7.33 3.53
C LEU A 103 7.97 -8.06 3.58
N ILE A 104 7.03 -7.57 4.39
CA ILE A 104 5.68 -8.14 4.54
C ILE A 104 4.58 -7.22 4.01
N GLY A 105 4.91 -5.97 3.68
CA GLY A 105 3.95 -5.02 3.16
C GLY A 105 4.58 -3.84 2.45
N VAL A 106 3.91 -3.37 1.40
CA VAL A 106 4.23 -2.15 0.65
C VAL A 106 2.98 -1.27 0.61
N ASP A 107 3.12 -0.01 1.00
CA ASP A 107 2.06 1.00 0.92
C ASP A 107 2.53 2.14 0.01
N VAL A 108 1.78 2.43 -1.05
CA VAL A 108 2.04 3.54 -1.96
C VAL A 108 0.91 4.53 -1.79
N TYR A 109 1.24 5.75 -1.40
CA TYR A 109 0.25 6.78 -1.15
C TYR A 109 0.53 8.05 -1.96
N ARG A 110 -0.48 8.45 -2.74
CA ARG A 110 -0.53 9.72 -3.48
C ARG A 110 -1.67 10.57 -2.95
N ARG A 111 -1.43 11.85 -2.72
CA ARG A 111 -2.44 12.83 -2.28
C ARG A 111 -2.28 14.16 -3.01
N GLY A 112 -3.30 15.00 -2.95
CA GLY A 112 -3.30 16.32 -3.59
C GLY A 112 -3.31 16.23 -5.11
N MET A 113 -3.88 15.17 -5.67
CA MET A 113 -3.84 14.92 -7.11
C MET A 113 -4.89 15.72 -7.88
N SER A 114 -4.60 16.00 -9.15
CA SER A 114 -5.60 16.46 -10.10
C SER A 114 -6.57 15.32 -10.47
N ALA A 115 -7.67 15.64 -11.16
CA ALA A 115 -8.58 14.64 -11.69
C ALA A 115 -7.87 13.66 -12.66
N ASN A 116 -7.06 14.19 -13.58
CA ASN A 116 -6.32 13.37 -14.55
C ASN A 116 -5.30 12.46 -13.88
N ASP A 117 -4.57 12.98 -12.89
CA ASP A 117 -3.60 12.20 -12.12
C ASP A 117 -4.27 11.07 -11.33
N THR A 118 -5.44 11.35 -10.76
CA THR A 118 -6.23 10.37 -10.01
C THR A 118 -6.67 9.24 -10.92
N THR A 119 -7.21 9.56 -12.10
CA THR A 119 -7.57 8.57 -13.11
C THR A 119 -6.36 7.76 -13.56
N ALA A 120 -5.24 8.40 -13.88
CA ALA A 120 -4.02 7.72 -14.32
C ALA A 120 -3.45 6.76 -13.27
N ALA A 121 -3.41 7.17 -12.00
CA ALA A 121 -2.94 6.33 -10.90
C ALA A 121 -3.89 5.14 -10.63
N TRP A 122 -5.20 5.39 -10.61
CA TRP A 122 -6.21 4.35 -10.40
C TRP A 122 -6.24 3.32 -11.53
N ASP A 123 -6.30 3.78 -12.79
CA ASP A 123 -6.37 2.91 -13.96
C ASP A 123 -5.08 2.14 -14.15
N GLY A 124 -3.92 2.77 -13.92
CA GLY A 124 -2.63 2.10 -13.98
C GLY A 124 -2.50 0.97 -12.95
N ALA A 125 -2.87 1.24 -11.70
CA ALA A 125 -2.86 0.23 -10.62
C ALA A 125 -3.85 -0.91 -10.90
N SER A 126 -5.08 -0.56 -11.31
CA SER A 126 -6.13 -1.50 -11.66
C SER A 126 -5.71 -2.39 -12.83
N TYR A 127 -5.16 -1.81 -13.90
CA TYR A 127 -4.67 -2.55 -15.05
C TYR A 127 -3.55 -3.52 -14.67
N ALA A 128 -2.50 -3.03 -13.99
CA ALA A 128 -1.36 -3.85 -13.62
C ALA A 128 -1.75 -5.03 -12.72
N LEU A 129 -2.63 -4.81 -11.74
CA LEU A 129 -3.11 -5.90 -10.87
C LEU A 129 -4.05 -6.85 -11.62
N ARG A 130 -4.92 -6.35 -12.50
CA ARG A 130 -5.82 -7.21 -13.29
C ARG A 130 -5.08 -8.11 -14.26
N ASP A 131 -4.04 -7.60 -14.90
CA ASP A 131 -3.20 -8.34 -15.85
C ASP A 131 -2.56 -9.57 -15.18
N VAL A 132 -2.13 -9.42 -13.93
CA VAL A 132 -1.40 -10.47 -13.20
C VAL A 132 -2.32 -11.36 -12.35
N LEU A 133 -3.35 -10.79 -11.70
CA LEU A 133 -4.17 -11.47 -10.69
C LEU A 133 -5.58 -11.81 -11.18
N GLY A 134 -5.99 -11.31 -12.34
CA GLY A 134 -7.36 -11.38 -12.83
C GLY A 134 -8.28 -10.33 -12.18
N VAL A 135 -9.59 -10.55 -12.25
CA VAL A 135 -10.57 -9.59 -11.72
C VAL A 135 -10.48 -9.45 -10.18
N PRO A 136 -10.75 -8.26 -9.62
CA PRO A 136 -10.81 -8.07 -8.16
C PRO A 136 -11.81 -9.04 -7.52
N THR A 137 -11.49 -9.52 -6.31
CA THR A 137 -12.41 -10.32 -5.49
C THR A 137 -13.50 -9.47 -4.84
N SER A 138 -13.28 -8.16 -4.71
CA SER A 138 -14.29 -7.20 -4.26
C SER A 138 -14.07 -5.84 -4.91
N THR A 139 -15.18 -5.20 -5.28
CA THR A 139 -15.23 -3.85 -5.84
C THR A 139 -16.27 -3.03 -5.07
N MET A 140 -15.96 -1.79 -4.75
CA MET A 140 -16.83 -0.88 -4.03
C MET A 140 -16.68 0.54 -4.58
N GLY A 141 -17.78 1.27 -4.72
CA GLY A 141 -17.78 2.68 -5.11
C GLY A 141 -17.38 2.94 -6.57
N ASP A 142 -17.18 4.21 -6.89
CA ASP A 142 -16.82 4.71 -8.22
C ASP A 142 -15.63 5.67 -8.07
N ALA A 143 -14.53 5.35 -8.75
CA ALA A 143 -13.27 6.09 -8.63
C ALA A 143 -13.18 7.31 -9.55
N SER A 144 -14.24 7.62 -10.32
CA SER A 144 -14.25 8.79 -11.18
C SER A 144 -14.08 10.07 -10.34
N PRO A 145 -13.20 11.01 -10.77
CA PRO A 145 -12.98 12.24 -10.01
C PRO A 145 -14.25 13.06 -9.77
N ALA A 146 -15.25 12.97 -10.65
CA ALA A 146 -16.54 13.62 -10.47
C ALA A 146 -17.33 13.04 -9.29
N VAL A 147 -17.38 11.71 -9.14
CA VAL A 147 -18.05 11.06 -8.00
C VAL A 147 -17.27 11.29 -6.72
N LEU A 148 -15.95 11.12 -6.74
CA LEU A 148 -15.09 11.38 -5.58
C LEU A 148 -15.17 12.84 -5.11
N GLY A 149 -15.31 13.78 -6.05
CA GLY A 149 -15.47 15.21 -5.78
C GLY A 149 -16.86 15.60 -5.26
N GLY A 150 -17.87 14.75 -5.41
CA GLY A 150 -19.27 15.09 -5.13
C GLY A 150 -19.62 15.22 -3.64
N SER A 151 -18.84 14.59 -2.75
CA SER A 151 -19.04 14.66 -1.29
C SER A 151 -17.74 14.32 -0.54
N PRO A 152 -17.50 14.88 0.67
CA PRO A 152 -16.36 14.49 1.49
C PRO A 152 -16.36 12.98 1.79
N LEU A 153 -15.17 12.38 1.83
CA LEU A 153 -14.97 10.96 2.19
C LEU A 153 -15.59 9.95 1.21
N GLN A 154 -15.95 10.37 -0.01
CA GLN A 154 -16.26 9.41 -1.07
C GLN A 154 -15.04 8.55 -1.34
N THR A 155 -15.26 7.25 -1.45
CA THR A 155 -14.19 6.26 -1.69
C THR A 155 -14.62 5.22 -2.69
N ALA A 156 -13.65 4.78 -3.47
CA ALA A 156 -13.74 3.60 -4.32
C ALA A 156 -12.62 2.64 -3.95
N ARG A 157 -12.88 1.34 -4.03
CA ARG A 157 -11.93 0.31 -3.63
C ARG A 157 -12.00 -0.91 -4.52
N LEU A 158 -10.83 -1.39 -4.94
CA LEU A 158 -10.61 -2.71 -5.51
C LEU A 158 -9.81 -3.54 -4.51
N GLN A 159 -10.17 -4.82 -4.37
CA GLN A 159 -9.44 -5.76 -3.53
C GLN A 159 -9.18 -7.05 -4.29
N TRP A 160 -7.96 -7.56 -4.18
CA TRP A 160 -7.58 -8.91 -4.55
C TRP A 160 -7.16 -9.64 -3.29
N ARG A 161 -7.85 -10.73 -3.01
CA ARG A 161 -7.70 -11.48 -1.76
C ARG A 161 -7.34 -12.91 -2.08
N PHE A 162 -6.20 -13.35 -1.57
CA PHE A 162 -5.71 -14.72 -1.69
C PHE A 162 -5.33 -15.25 -0.30
N SER A 163 -4.97 -16.52 -0.23
CA SER A 163 -4.53 -17.14 1.02
C SER A 163 -3.14 -16.67 1.44
N ASP A 164 -2.29 -16.22 0.51
CA ASP A 164 -0.91 -15.80 0.76
C ASP A 164 -0.58 -14.36 0.31
N TYR A 165 -1.56 -13.64 -0.24
CA TYR A 165 -1.38 -12.27 -0.70
C TYR A 165 -2.69 -11.46 -0.68
N VAL A 166 -2.58 -10.18 -0.34
CA VAL A 166 -3.67 -9.21 -0.43
C VAL A 166 -3.17 -7.95 -1.13
N ALA A 167 -3.90 -7.51 -2.16
CA ALA A 167 -3.71 -6.20 -2.78
C ALA A 167 -4.98 -5.36 -2.66
N ILE A 168 -4.85 -4.09 -2.32
CA ILE A 168 -5.97 -3.15 -2.19
C ILE A 168 -5.60 -1.85 -2.89
N VAL A 169 -6.45 -1.38 -3.79
CA VAL A 169 -6.35 -0.04 -4.37
C VAL A 169 -7.55 0.76 -3.90
N THR A 170 -7.31 1.90 -3.26
CA THR A 170 -8.36 2.80 -2.77
C THR A 170 -8.17 4.19 -3.38
N ALA A 171 -9.18 4.69 -4.08
CA ALA A 171 -9.29 6.10 -4.46
C ALA A 171 -10.24 6.81 -3.50
N SER A 172 -9.93 8.06 -3.14
CA SER A 172 -10.72 8.81 -2.17
C SER A 172 -10.58 10.31 -2.36
N ASN A 173 -11.54 11.07 -1.81
CA ASN A 173 -11.41 12.51 -1.60
C ASN A 173 -11.45 12.82 -0.11
N LEU A 174 -10.30 13.17 0.46
CA LEU A 174 -10.14 13.41 1.89
C LEU A 174 -10.10 14.92 2.17
N PRO A 175 -10.73 15.39 3.27
CA PRO A 175 -10.54 16.75 3.74
C PRO A 175 -9.05 17.09 3.88
N TYR A 176 -8.62 18.24 3.35
CA TYR A 176 -7.24 18.75 3.37
C TYR A 176 -6.21 17.99 2.52
N ALA A 177 -6.43 16.71 2.21
CA ALA A 177 -5.55 15.93 1.34
C ALA A 177 -6.03 15.87 -0.12
N GLY A 178 -7.28 16.27 -0.40
CA GLY A 178 -7.85 16.27 -1.74
C GLY A 178 -8.02 14.86 -2.31
N LEU A 179 -7.99 14.76 -3.65
CA LEU A 179 -8.01 13.47 -4.32
C LEU A 179 -6.72 12.69 -4.02
N ALA A 180 -6.91 11.42 -3.66
CA ALA A 180 -5.84 10.55 -3.20
C ALA A 180 -6.07 9.12 -3.72
N VAL A 181 -4.97 8.44 -4.04
CA VAL A 181 -4.95 7.00 -4.37
C VAL A 181 -3.93 6.33 -3.46
N ARG A 182 -4.36 5.24 -2.82
CA ARG A 182 -3.53 4.39 -1.98
C ARG A 182 -3.53 2.97 -2.53
N GLU A 183 -2.36 2.41 -2.70
CA GLU A 183 -2.15 1.02 -3.08
C GLU A 183 -1.48 0.30 -1.92
N GLN A 184 -2.00 -0.86 -1.53
CA GLN A 184 -1.49 -1.65 -0.41
C GLN A 184 -1.28 -3.07 -0.89
N TYR A 185 -0.09 -3.61 -0.69
CA TYR A 185 0.27 -4.97 -1.09
C TYR A 185 0.88 -5.67 0.12
N MET A 186 0.32 -6.81 0.51
CA MET A 186 0.64 -7.45 1.79
C MET A 186 0.82 -8.94 1.62
N SER A 187 1.87 -9.49 2.25
CA SER A 187 1.97 -10.93 2.48
C SER A 187 0.85 -11.37 3.41
N SER A 188 0.05 -12.36 3.03
CA SER A 188 -0.95 -12.93 3.94
C SER A 188 -0.58 -14.32 4.42
N ARG A 189 0.71 -14.66 4.35
CA ARG A 189 1.27 -15.81 5.06
C ARG A 189 1.22 -15.52 6.56
N LEU A 190 0.82 -16.52 7.33
CA LEU A 190 0.80 -16.49 8.80
C LEU A 190 1.98 -17.30 9.32
#